data_AF-A0A7S0T9M8-F1
#
_entry.id   AF-A0A7S0T9M8-F1
#
_cell.length_a   1.000
_cell.length_b   1.000
_cell.length_c   1.000
_cell.angle_alpha   90.00
_cell.angle_beta   90.00
_cell.angle_gamma   90.00
#
_symmetry.space_group_name_H-M   'P 1'
#
loop_
_entity.id
_entity.type
_entity.pdbx_description
1 polymer ?
#
loop_
_entity_poly.entity_id
_entity_poly.type
_entity_poly.pdbx_seq_one_letter_code
_entity_poly.pdbx_strand_id
1 'polypeptide(L)'
;MNYSSHSRSVLQHSGVGSLLVGNARSGNVAKGIGESTILNRRNHATLRSLPSHGSVAMGRNKTFNHSKITDQSRKEHRGQQFLSTNNRLRSVPVSSFSTANKQPEQEDFSNYSLNELKQLANQSLRQYQRQEATTSKRAKDVLQHILERAKSVGGEAEHFSGIQTSLIDSWTTHQSTIMRDMKEANVQETSGADQQDMQLKRFREVCSSAESMTNILESMENPTPHHYLAILKAWANTCKIAKLIGKSKRADVVGIPQRTQLILSQMGEENDISVEAYNEVIKAWAHSSEYLRGTMAEQVFRKIQFPTGKSLRLIMRAHAWSNEGRSAFHATGHFMRMMRLLEAGREDMEPSSIDDYHLLCDAWTMAGDKNSSSKVYTVLQIMSNAFDKGHTDIRPDLRCYRDALITMSRRQNV
;
A
#
# COMPACT_ATOMS: atom_id res chain seq x y z
N MET A 1 -37.31 53.17 23.26
CA MET A 1 -37.58 52.92 21.83
C MET A 1 -37.17 51.49 21.51
N ASN A 2 -38.19 50.69 21.19
CA ASN A 2 -38.28 49.47 20.39
C ASN A 2 -37.32 48.27 20.59
N TYR A 3 -38.00 47.18 20.98
CA TYR A 3 -37.69 45.77 20.95
C TYR A 3 -37.17 45.24 19.59
N SER A 4 -36.30 44.22 19.63
CA SER A 4 -36.33 43.15 18.64
C SER A 4 -35.99 41.80 19.28
N SER A 5 -37.00 40.94 19.23
CA SER A 5 -37.08 39.55 19.67
C SER A 5 -36.97 38.63 18.45
N HIS A 6 -36.15 37.57 18.48
CA HIS A 6 -36.27 36.44 17.56
C HIS A 6 -36.17 35.10 18.32
N SER A 7 -37.37 34.56 18.59
CA SER A 7 -37.84 33.19 18.32
C SER A 7 -36.95 31.99 18.67
N ARG A 8 -37.25 31.37 19.80
CA ARG A 8 -37.02 29.94 20.08
C ARG A 8 -38.11 29.11 19.40
N SER A 9 -37.74 28.13 18.58
CA SER A 9 -38.66 27.10 18.10
C SER A 9 -38.70 25.92 19.07
N VAL A 10 -39.94 25.53 19.38
CA VAL A 10 -40.36 24.37 20.17
C VAL A 10 -40.56 23.22 19.19
N LEU A 11 -39.99 22.05 19.46
CA LEU A 11 -40.42 20.78 18.86
C LEU A 11 -40.73 19.79 19.99
N GLN A 12 -42.02 19.52 20.16
CA GLN A 12 -42.56 18.47 21.00
C GLN A 12 -42.84 17.21 20.17
N HIS A 13 -42.42 16.08 20.74
CA HIS A 13 -43.02 14.75 20.78
C HIS A 13 -43.67 14.09 19.55
N SER A 14 -43.09 12.96 19.16
CA SER A 14 -43.73 11.62 19.03
C SER A 14 -42.61 10.63 18.65
N GLY A 15 -42.54 9.36 19.05
CA GLY A 15 -43.33 8.51 19.92
C GLY A 15 -42.46 7.31 20.29
N VAL A 16 -42.65 6.81 21.50
CA VAL A 16 -41.86 5.75 22.14
C VAL A 16 -42.42 4.39 21.69
N GLY A 17 -41.58 3.55 21.08
CA GLY A 17 -41.84 2.13 20.84
C GLY A 17 -40.90 1.28 21.68
N SER A 18 -41.39 0.84 22.84
CA SER A 18 -40.72 -0.05 23.80
C SER A 18 -41.30 -1.45 23.67
N LEU A 19 -40.44 -2.48 23.55
CA LEU A 19 -40.64 -3.94 23.69
C LEU A 19 -39.28 -4.55 23.26
N LEU A 20 -38.50 -5.37 23.98
CA LEU A 20 -38.70 -6.29 25.09
C LEU A 20 -37.35 -6.38 25.84
N VAL A 21 -37.37 -6.17 27.16
CA VAL A 21 -36.26 -6.51 28.07
C VAL A 21 -36.57 -7.89 28.64
N GLY A 22 -35.74 -8.87 28.28
CA GLY A 22 -35.76 -10.23 28.83
C GLY A 22 -34.93 -10.32 30.10
N ASN A 23 -35.60 -10.66 31.20
CA ASN A 23 -35.08 -10.94 32.53
C ASN A 23 -33.82 -11.83 32.56
N ALA A 24 -32.76 -11.36 33.23
CA ALA A 24 -31.70 -12.20 33.76
C ALA A 24 -31.68 -12.11 35.30
N ARG A 25 -31.87 -13.27 35.92
CA ARG A 25 -31.97 -13.53 37.36
C ARG A 25 -30.75 -13.04 38.14
N SER A 26 -31.04 -12.40 39.27
CA SER A 26 -30.10 -12.08 40.34
C SER A 26 -29.63 -13.37 41.05
N GLY A 27 -28.32 -13.52 41.21
CA GLY A 27 -27.70 -14.50 42.09
C GLY A 27 -26.73 -13.80 43.03
N ASN A 28 -27.13 -13.71 44.30
CA ASN A 28 -26.36 -13.20 45.44
C ASN A 28 -25.01 -13.90 45.58
N VAL A 29 -23.91 -13.15 45.71
CA VAL A 29 -22.73 -13.57 46.49
C VAL A 29 -22.16 -12.37 47.25
N ALA A 30 -21.77 -12.67 48.48
CA ALA A 30 -21.58 -11.80 49.62
C ALA A 30 -20.37 -10.87 49.57
N LYS A 31 -20.53 -9.79 50.36
CA LYS A 31 -19.52 -8.83 50.83
C LYS A 31 -18.29 -9.55 51.42
N GLY A 32 -17.11 -9.09 51.01
CA GLY A 32 -15.84 -9.33 51.70
C GLY A 32 -15.01 -8.04 51.69
N ILE A 33 -15.01 -7.37 52.84
CA ILE A 33 -14.20 -6.18 53.16
C ILE A 33 -12.75 -6.63 53.33
N GLY A 34 -11.81 -5.87 52.77
CA GLY A 34 -10.38 -6.14 52.93
C GLY A 34 -9.52 -5.02 52.36
N GLU A 35 -9.45 -3.90 53.08
CA GLU A 35 -8.38 -2.91 52.95
C GLU A 35 -7.04 -3.58 53.28
N SER A 36 -6.02 -3.41 52.44
CA SER A 36 -4.62 -3.55 52.88
C SER A 36 -3.66 -2.80 51.95
N THR A 37 -3.25 -1.63 52.43
CA THR A 37 -1.84 -1.24 52.60
C THR A 37 -0.90 -1.41 51.41
N ILE A 38 -0.65 -0.27 50.76
CA ILE A 38 0.51 0.00 49.92
C ILE A 38 1.78 -0.17 50.77
N LEU A 39 2.59 -1.19 50.47
CA LEU A 39 3.93 -1.35 51.02
C LEU A 39 4.96 -1.43 49.90
N ASN A 40 5.66 -0.32 49.80
CA ASN A 40 6.84 -0.06 49.00
C ASN A 40 7.97 -1.03 49.40
N ARG A 41 8.45 -1.89 48.50
CA ARG A 41 9.68 -2.67 48.70
C ARG A 41 10.56 -2.66 47.46
N ARG A 42 11.56 -1.78 47.52
CA ARG A 42 12.88 -1.94 46.88
C ARG A 42 13.44 -3.32 47.23
N ASN A 43 13.82 -4.09 46.22
CA ASN A 43 14.76 -5.21 46.39
C ASN A 43 15.90 -5.05 45.38
N HIS A 44 17.08 -4.75 45.92
CA HIS A 44 18.36 -5.09 45.33
C HIS A 44 18.55 -6.61 45.44
N ALA A 45 18.91 -7.27 44.34
CA ALA A 45 19.50 -8.61 44.34
C ALA A 45 20.56 -8.63 43.22
N THR A 46 21.83 -8.42 43.55
CA THR A 46 22.85 -9.45 43.82
C THR A 46 23.13 -10.33 42.60
N LEU A 47 24.20 -9.96 41.90
CA LEU A 47 24.90 -10.73 40.87
C LEU A 47 25.25 -12.13 41.40
N ARG A 48 24.78 -13.17 40.70
CA ARG A 48 25.38 -14.51 40.74
C ARG A 48 25.77 -14.92 39.32
N SER A 49 27.08 -15.02 39.14
CA SER A 49 27.75 -15.69 38.05
C SER A 49 27.41 -17.18 38.02
N LEU A 50 27.04 -17.69 36.85
CA LEU A 50 27.01 -19.12 36.53
C LEU A 50 27.56 -19.38 35.12
N PRO A 51 28.03 -20.62 34.85
CA PRO A 51 29.21 -20.86 34.02
C PRO A 51 28.91 -21.08 32.54
N SER A 52 29.96 -20.86 31.74
CA SER A 52 30.07 -21.19 30.34
C SER A 52 29.89 -22.70 30.11
N HIS A 53 28.88 -23.07 29.32
CA HIS A 53 28.81 -24.38 28.68
C HIS A 53 28.91 -24.25 27.16
N GLY A 54 29.75 -25.12 26.61
CA GLY A 54 30.29 -25.07 25.27
C GLY A 54 29.26 -25.30 24.17
N SER A 55 29.41 -24.51 23.12
CA SER A 55 28.68 -24.62 21.87
C SER A 55 29.23 -25.80 21.05
N VAL A 56 28.52 -26.93 21.06
CA VAL A 56 28.73 -28.02 20.10
C VAL A 56 27.92 -27.70 18.84
N ALA A 57 28.62 -27.24 17.80
CA ALA A 57 28.07 -27.03 16.48
C ALA A 57 27.92 -28.38 15.75
N MET A 58 26.70 -28.91 15.68
CA MET A 58 26.35 -29.93 14.68
C MET A 58 25.84 -29.26 13.41
N GLY A 59 26.73 -29.09 12.44
CA GLY A 59 26.39 -28.74 11.07
C GLY A 59 25.69 -29.89 10.37
N ARG A 60 24.41 -29.71 10.02
CA ARG A 60 23.71 -30.55 9.04
C ARG A 60 23.57 -29.76 7.74
N ASN A 61 24.56 -29.93 6.87
CA ASN A 61 24.45 -29.57 5.45
C ASN A 61 23.47 -30.54 4.77
N LYS A 62 22.27 -30.05 4.43
CA LYS A 62 21.41 -30.70 3.43
C LYS A 62 21.63 -29.99 2.10
N THR A 63 22.48 -30.59 1.26
CA THR A 63 22.60 -30.28 -0.17
C THR A 63 21.29 -30.65 -0.87
N PHE A 64 20.55 -29.66 -1.34
CA PHE A 64 19.43 -29.85 -2.26
C PHE A 64 19.99 -30.04 -3.67
N ASN A 65 19.94 -31.27 -4.17
CA ASN A 65 20.21 -31.58 -5.57
C ASN A 65 19.02 -31.13 -6.42
N HIS A 66 19.27 -30.18 -7.32
CA HIS A 66 18.37 -29.89 -8.45
C HIS A 66 18.62 -30.92 -9.55
N SER A 67 17.77 -31.94 -9.64
CA SER A 67 17.66 -32.77 -10.84
C SER A 67 16.97 -31.98 -11.95
N LYS A 68 17.74 -31.57 -12.95
CA LYS A 68 17.22 -31.14 -14.26
C LYS A 68 16.61 -32.36 -14.95
N ILE A 69 15.29 -32.39 -15.08
CA ILE A 69 14.61 -33.27 -16.02
C ILE A 69 14.56 -32.51 -17.35
N THR A 70 15.40 -32.94 -18.28
CA THR A 70 15.34 -32.59 -19.69
C THR A 70 14.16 -33.32 -20.33
N ASP A 71 13.14 -32.59 -20.74
CA ASP A 71 12.05 -33.11 -21.57
C ASP A 71 12.36 -32.78 -23.03
N GLN A 72 12.84 -33.79 -23.73
CA GLN A 72 13.19 -33.74 -25.14
C GLN A 72 12.50 -34.94 -25.81
N SER A 73 11.72 -34.65 -26.85
CA SER A 73 11.11 -35.57 -27.83
C SER A 73 9.58 -35.73 -27.74
N ARG A 74 8.86 -35.00 -28.60
CA ARG A 74 7.92 -35.62 -29.55
C ARG A 74 7.55 -34.64 -30.68
N LYS A 75 8.29 -34.72 -31.77
CA LYS A 75 7.79 -34.37 -33.10
C LYS A 75 7.32 -35.67 -33.72
N GLU A 76 6.05 -35.76 -34.13
CA GLU A 76 5.67 -36.46 -35.36
C GLU A 76 4.20 -36.21 -35.73
N HIS A 77 4.06 -35.85 -37.00
CA HIS A 77 2.94 -36.04 -37.93
C HIS A 77 1.49 -35.85 -37.47
N ARG A 78 0.88 -34.79 -38.03
CA ARG A 78 -0.39 -34.92 -38.76
C ARG A 78 -0.42 -33.94 -39.94
N GLY A 79 -0.31 -34.49 -41.14
CA GLY A 79 -0.75 -33.80 -42.34
C GLY A 79 -2.27 -33.79 -42.39
N GLN A 80 -2.84 -32.66 -42.78
CA GLN A 80 -4.16 -32.60 -43.40
C GLN A 80 -4.14 -31.46 -44.42
N GLN A 81 -4.30 -31.88 -45.67
CA GLN A 81 -4.63 -31.03 -46.81
C GLN A 81 -5.98 -30.38 -46.56
N PHE A 82 -6.11 -29.07 -46.76
CA PHE A 82 -7.38 -28.45 -47.16
C PHE A 82 -7.12 -27.21 -48.02
N LEU A 83 -7.45 -27.39 -49.31
CA LEU A 83 -8.00 -26.47 -50.31
C LEU A 83 -7.73 -24.96 -50.16
N SER A 84 -6.96 -24.49 -51.13
CA SER A 84 -6.85 -23.10 -51.57
C SER A 84 -8.18 -22.59 -52.13
N THR A 85 -8.70 -21.51 -51.57
CA THR A 85 -9.68 -20.63 -52.23
C THR A 85 -9.05 -19.25 -52.41
N ASN A 86 -8.86 -18.90 -53.68
CA ASN A 86 -8.51 -17.58 -54.15
C ASN A 86 -9.57 -16.56 -53.70
N ASN A 87 -9.16 -15.54 -52.94
CA ASN A 87 -9.91 -14.29 -52.86
C ASN A 87 -9.02 -13.11 -53.22
N ARG A 88 -9.29 -12.62 -54.43
CA ARG A 88 -8.70 -11.47 -55.09
C ARG A 88 -9.42 -10.23 -54.56
N LEU A 89 -8.81 -9.49 -53.65
CA LEU A 89 -9.29 -8.17 -53.23
C LEU A 89 -8.29 -7.08 -53.59
N ARG A 90 -8.89 -6.00 -54.09
CA ARG A 90 -8.31 -4.86 -54.79
C ARG A 90 -7.34 -4.08 -53.90
N SER A 91 -6.20 -3.71 -54.47
CA SER A 91 -5.30 -2.69 -53.95
C SER A 91 -5.99 -1.32 -53.99
N VAL A 92 -6.08 -0.67 -52.83
CA VAL A 92 -6.37 0.76 -52.70
C VAL A 92 -5.03 1.47 -52.52
N PRO A 93 -4.74 2.56 -53.24
CA PRO A 93 -3.48 3.28 -53.10
C PRO A 93 -3.42 3.95 -51.72
N VAL A 94 -2.41 3.57 -50.94
CA VAL A 94 -2.05 4.24 -49.68
C VAL A 94 -1.32 5.53 -50.05
N SER A 95 -1.94 6.67 -49.79
CA SER A 95 -1.31 7.97 -49.81
C SER A 95 -0.29 8.08 -48.67
N SER A 96 0.97 8.24 -49.05
CA SER A 96 2.09 8.49 -48.15
C SER A 96 1.98 9.89 -47.52
N PHE A 97 1.40 9.98 -46.32
CA PHE A 97 1.59 11.15 -45.46
C PHE A 97 2.99 11.10 -44.85
N SER A 98 3.91 11.83 -45.46
CA SER A 98 5.20 12.18 -44.88
C SER A 98 4.95 13.10 -43.67
N THR A 99 4.97 12.54 -42.46
CA THR A 99 5.06 13.32 -41.23
C THR A 99 6.52 13.75 -41.07
N ALA A 100 6.82 14.96 -41.54
CA ALA A 100 8.10 15.59 -41.31
C ALA A 100 8.36 15.66 -39.79
N ASN A 101 9.40 14.95 -39.35
CA ASN A 101 9.87 14.89 -37.98
C ASN A 101 10.51 16.25 -37.61
N LYS A 102 9.68 17.28 -37.41
CA LYS A 102 10.13 18.56 -36.85
C LYS A 102 10.54 18.30 -35.40
N GLN A 103 11.83 18.42 -35.11
CA GLN A 103 12.28 18.46 -33.73
C GLN A 103 11.51 19.56 -32.99
N PRO A 104 11.00 19.30 -31.78
CA PRO A 104 10.31 20.32 -31.01
C PRO A 104 11.26 21.49 -30.78
N GLU A 105 10.86 22.67 -31.26
CA GLU A 105 11.59 23.92 -31.02
C GLU A 105 11.74 24.09 -29.50
N GLN A 106 12.98 24.32 -29.05
CA GLN A 106 13.29 24.50 -27.64
C GLN A 106 12.66 25.82 -27.17
N GLU A 107 11.60 25.74 -26.36
CA GLU A 107 10.93 26.92 -25.80
C GLU A 107 11.92 27.69 -24.92
N ASP A 108 12.17 28.97 -25.24
CA ASP A 108 13.01 29.85 -24.42
C ASP A 108 12.19 30.43 -23.26
N PHE A 109 12.41 29.91 -22.05
CA PHE A 109 11.71 30.32 -20.84
C PHE A 109 12.35 31.54 -20.13
N SER A 110 13.43 32.11 -20.67
CA SER A 110 14.17 33.20 -20.03
C SER A 110 13.34 34.48 -19.89
N ASN A 111 12.40 34.72 -20.81
CA ASN A 111 11.61 35.95 -20.89
C ASN A 111 10.38 36.01 -19.96
N TYR A 112 9.97 34.90 -19.34
CA TYR A 112 8.77 34.87 -18.49
C TYR A 112 9.05 35.37 -17.07
N SER A 113 8.13 36.10 -16.45
CA SER A 113 8.17 36.39 -15.01
C SER A 113 7.99 35.12 -14.18
N LEU A 114 8.38 35.14 -12.91
CA LEU A 114 8.20 34.00 -12.00
C LEU A 114 6.72 33.59 -11.87
N ASN A 115 5.81 34.57 -11.86
CA ASN A 115 4.37 34.31 -11.80
C ASN A 115 3.84 33.70 -13.11
N GLU A 116 4.32 34.15 -14.26
CA GLU A 116 3.98 33.55 -15.55
C GLU A 116 4.55 32.13 -15.67
N LEU A 117 5.77 31.87 -15.17
CA LEU A 117 6.32 30.52 -15.11
C LEU A 117 5.49 29.62 -14.18
N LYS A 118 5.06 30.10 -13.01
CA LYS A 118 4.13 29.36 -12.13
C LYS A 118 2.80 29.07 -12.83
N GLN A 119 2.25 30.04 -13.55
CA GLN A 119 1.02 29.86 -14.31
C GLN A 119 1.22 28.87 -15.46
N LEU A 120 2.33 28.95 -16.19
CA LEU A 120 2.72 28.01 -17.25
C LEU A 120 2.96 26.60 -16.72
N ALA A 121 3.58 26.43 -15.55
CA ALA A 121 3.75 25.15 -14.89
C ALA A 121 2.38 24.54 -14.56
N ASN A 122 1.54 25.31 -13.89
CA ASN A 122 0.18 24.88 -13.53
C ASN A 122 -0.69 24.61 -14.77
N GLN A 123 -0.56 25.43 -15.81
CA GLN A 123 -1.27 25.26 -17.08
C GLN A 123 -0.76 24.04 -17.84
N SER A 124 0.56 23.82 -17.88
CA SER A 124 1.17 22.63 -18.48
C SER A 124 0.76 21.38 -17.73
N LEU A 125 0.67 21.43 -16.40
CA LEU A 125 0.18 20.33 -15.56
C LEU A 125 -1.32 20.07 -15.77
N ARG A 126 -2.14 21.11 -15.92
CA ARG A 126 -3.58 20.98 -16.24
C ARG A 126 -3.83 20.51 -17.67
N GLN A 127 -3.01 20.95 -18.63
CA GLN A 127 -3.01 20.47 -20.02
C GLN A 127 -2.53 19.02 -20.08
N TYR A 128 -1.55 18.65 -19.25
CA TYR A 128 -1.13 17.26 -19.04
C TYR A 128 -2.28 16.38 -18.55
N GLN A 129 -3.05 16.84 -17.58
CA GLN A 129 -4.24 16.11 -17.12
C GLN A 129 -5.32 15.91 -18.21
N ARG A 130 -5.22 16.63 -19.33
CA ARG A 130 -6.20 16.60 -20.44
C ARG A 130 -5.66 15.96 -21.74
N GLN A 131 -4.35 15.75 -21.91
CA GLN A 131 -3.75 15.24 -23.15
C GLN A 131 -2.60 14.25 -22.89
N GLU A 132 -2.43 13.25 -23.78
CA GLU A 132 -1.44 12.17 -23.67
C GLU A 132 0.04 12.62 -23.74
N ALA A 133 0.87 12.00 -22.88
CA ALA A 133 2.33 11.78 -22.89
C ALA A 133 3.34 12.93 -23.17
N THR A 134 3.16 13.79 -24.18
CA THR A 134 4.16 14.81 -24.58
C THR A 134 4.28 15.96 -23.59
N THR A 135 3.22 16.19 -22.83
CA THR A 135 3.08 17.22 -21.80
C THR A 135 3.85 16.92 -20.50
N SER A 136 4.27 15.66 -20.26
CA SER A 136 5.09 15.28 -19.09
C SER A 136 6.47 15.91 -19.15
N LYS A 137 7.08 15.87 -20.34
CA LYS A 137 8.41 16.47 -20.58
C LYS A 137 8.35 17.99 -20.40
N ARG A 138 7.36 18.65 -21.02
CA ARG A 138 7.18 20.11 -20.88
C ARG A 138 6.95 20.53 -19.44
N ALA A 139 6.10 19.84 -18.68
CA ALA A 139 5.90 20.15 -17.27
C ALA A 139 7.20 20.00 -16.47
N LYS A 140 7.96 18.91 -16.69
CA LYS A 140 9.29 18.73 -16.08
C LYS A 140 10.26 19.86 -16.46
N ASP A 141 10.33 20.22 -17.73
CA ASP A 141 11.24 21.26 -18.24
C ASP A 141 10.88 22.63 -17.66
N VAL A 142 9.59 23.00 -17.62
CA VAL A 142 9.10 24.24 -16.99
C VAL A 142 9.43 24.27 -15.50
N LEU A 143 9.23 23.15 -14.80
CA LEU A 143 9.51 23.05 -13.37
C LEU A 143 11.00 23.11 -13.05
N GLN A 144 11.84 22.47 -13.87
CA GLN A 144 13.29 22.55 -13.78
C GLN A 144 13.77 23.99 -14.00
N HIS A 145 13.21 24.67 -15.00
CA HIS A 145 13.54 26.07 -15.27
C HIS A 145 13.11 27.01 -14.12
N ILE A 146 11.96 26.75 -13.48
CA ILE A 146 11.55 27.50 -12.29
C ILE A 146 12.54 27.30 -11.14
N LEU A 147 13.01 26.07 -10.91
CA LEU A 147 13.99 25.77 -9.87
C LEU A 147 15.33 26.46 -10.16
N GLU A 148 15.81 26.43 -11.40
CA GLU A 148 17.06 27.08 -11.82
C GLU A 148 16.99 28.60 -11.68
N ARG A 149 15.87 29.21 -12.08
CA ARG A 149 15.66 30.65 -11.94
C ARG A 149 15.48 31.07 -10.49
N ALA A 150 14.84 30.26 -9.66
CA ALA A 150 14.71 30.58 -8.25
C ALA A 150 16.07 30.57 -7.52
N LYS A 151 16.99 29.69 -7.93
CA LYS A 151 18.38 29.68 -7.41
C LYS A 151 19.16 30.94 -7.77
N SER A 152 18.89 31.56 -8.93
CA SER A 152 19.65 32.73 -9.38
C SER A 152 19.19 34.06 -8.78
N VAL A 153 17.95 34.15 -8.27
CA VAL A 153 17.36 35.44 -7.83
C VAL A 153 17.78 35.85 -6.41
N GLY A 154 18.39 34.98 -5.60
CA GLY A 154 19.11 35.32 -4.36
C GLY A 154 18.34 36.07 -3.25
N GLY A 155 17.05 36.39 -3.44
CA GLY A 155 16.37 37.41 -2.64
C GLY A 155 15.34 36.94 -1.62
N GLU A 156 14.65 35.79 -1.80
CA GLU A 156 13.49 35.46 -0.96
C GLU A 156 13.33 33.95 -0.73
N ALA A 157 13.99 33.42 0.32
CA ALA A 157 13.93 32.02 0.71
C ALA A 157 12.50 31.51 0.97
N GLU A 158 11.61 32.39 1.47
CA GLU A 158 10.19 32.04 1.72
C GLU A 158 9.44 31.72 0.43
N HIS A 159 9.67 32.50 -0.64
CA HIS A 159 9.03 32.26 -1.93
C HIS A 159 9.49 30.95 -2.58
N PHE A 160 10.72 30.52 -2.33
CA PHE A 160 11.25 29.26 -2.83
C PHE A 160 10.58 28.05 -2.16
N SER A 161 10.43 28.07 -0.83
CA SER A 161 9.75 26.98 -0.09
C SER A 161 8.30 26.79 -0.56
N GLY A 162 7.57 27.88 -0.79
CA GLY A 162 6.21 27.82 -1.34
C GLY A 162 6.13 27.20 -2.74
N ILE A 163 7.12 27.46 -3.61
CA ILE A 163 7.21 26.84 -4.93
C ILE A 163 7.46 25.34 -4.81
N GLN A 164 8.43 24.95 -3.98
CA GLN A 164 8.77 23.54 -3.78
C GLN A 164 7.59 22.75 -3.17
N THR A 165 6.83 23.37 -2.24
CA THR A 165 5.60 22.80 -1.67
C THR A 165 4.55 22.55 -2.76
N SER A 166 4.22 23.58 -3.55
CA SER A 166 3.24 23.48 -4.64
C SER A 166 3.65 22.43 -5.69
N LEU A 167 4.95 22.26 -5.90
CA LEU A 167 5.50 21.27 -6.81
C LEU A 167 5.30 19.84 -6.27
N ILE A 168 5.63 19.61 -5.00
CA ILE A 168 5.39 18.32 -4.31
C ILE A 168 3.90 17.96 -4.36
N ASP A 169 2.99 18.91 -4.12
CA ASP A 169 1.55 18.68 -4.16
C ASP A 169 1.06 18.34 -5.58
N SER A 170 1.61 19.02 -6.59
CA SER A 170 1.33 18.76 -8.00
C SER A 170 1.74 17.34 -8.41
N TRP A 171 2.95 16.91 -8.01
CA TRP A 171 3.42 15.54 -8.24
C TRP A 171 2.56 14.51 -7.52
N THR A 172 2.19 14.77 -6.26
CA THR A 172 1.34 13.87 -5.47
C THR A 172 -0.03 13.68 -6.11
N THR A 173 -0.63 14.77 -6.61
CA THR A 173 -1.88 14.74 -7.35
C THR A 173 -1.73 13.95 -8.65
N HIS A 174 -0.66 14.20 -9.39
CA HIS A 174 -0.36 13.50 -10.63
C HIS A 174 -0.22 11.98 -10.45
N GLN A 175 0.52 11.53 -9.43
CA GLN A 175 0.64 10.10 -9.13
C GLN A 175 -0.69 9.46 -8.74
N SER A 176 -1.53 10.20 -8.01
CA SER A 176 -2.87 9.75 -7.63
C SER A 176 -3.76 9.52 -8.86
N THR A 177 -3.66 10.40 -9.87
CA THR A 177 -4.32 10.23 -11.17
C THR A 177 -3.80 8.98 -11.89
N ILE A 178 -2.49 8.81 -12.03
CA ILE A 178 -1.92 7.60 -12.68
C ILE A 178 -2.41 6.33 -11.97
N MET A 179 -2.40 6.30 -10.64
CA MET A 179 -2.87 5.15 -9.87
C MET A 179 -4.32 4.80 -10.14
N ARG A 180 -5.20 5.81 -10.23
CA ARG A 180 -6.61 5.61 -10.56
C ARG A 180 -6.74 5.04 -11.97
N ASP A 181 -6.07 5.65 -12.94
CA ASP A 181 -6.15 5.22 -14.34
C ASP A 181 -5.58 3.80 -14.53
N MET A 182 -4.54 3.42 -13.78
CA MET A 182 -4.01 2.06 -13.77
C MET A 182 -4.97 1.05 -13.10
N LYS A 183 -5.69 1.46 -12.06
CA LYS A 183 -6.71 0.62 -11.43
C LYS A 183 -7.87 0.36 -12.39
N GLU A 184 -8.32 1.40 -13.10
CA GLU A 184 -9.37 1.29 -14.12
C GLU A 184 -8.93 0.41 -15.29
N ALA A 185 -7.70 0.57 -15.79
CA ALA A 185 -7.15 -0.27 -16.87
C ALA A 185 -7.02 -1.75 -16.47
N ASN A 186 -6.74 -2.06 -15.21
CA ASN A 186 -6.66 -3.45 -14.72
C ASN A 186 -8.03 -4.16 -14.65
N VAL A 187 -9.13 -3.41 -14.61
CA VAL A 187 -10.49 -4.00 -14.63
C VAL A 187 -10.88 -4.46 -16.04
N GLN A 188 -10.26 -3.92 -17.09
CA GLN A 188 -10.68 -4.16 -18.48
C GLN A 188 -10.11 -5.43 -19.14
N GLU A 189 -9.34 -6.27 -18.43
CA GLU A 189 -8.79 -7.58 -18.90
C GLU A 189 -8.15 -7.62 -20.32
N THR A 190 -7.74 -6.48 -20.87
CA THR A 190 -7.10 -6.44 -22.19
C THR A 190 -5.62 -6.84 -22.08
N SER A 191 -5.28 -8.08 -22.41
CA SER A 191 -3.93 -8.64 -22.29
C SER A 191 -3.04 -8.35 -23.50
N GLY A 192 -3.00 -7.10 -23.98
CA GLY A 192 -2.19 -6.70 -25.13
C GLY A 192 -0.75 -6.33 -24.76
N ALA A 193 0.21 -6.60 -25.66
CA ALA A 193 1.60 -6.17 -25.50
C ALA A 193 1.72 -4.64 -25.36
N ASP A 194 0.92 -3.89 -26.13
CA ASP A 194 0.87 -2.42 -26.08
C ASP A 194 0.42 -1.89 -24.71
N GLN A 195 -0.50 -2.59 -24.05
CA GLN A 195 -0.95 -2.22 -22.71
C GLN A 195 0.13 -2.44 -21.66
N GLN A 196 0.90 -3.52 -21.77
CA GLN A 196 2.03 -3.76 -20.87
C GLN A 196 3.12 -2.70 -21.02
N ASP A 197 3.41 -2.26 -22.26
CA ASP A 197 4.36 -1.17 -22.50
C ASP A 197 3.84 0.16 -21.94
N MET A 198 2.55 0.48 -22.16
CA MET A 198 1.91 1.67 -21.59
C MET A 198 1.95 1.67 -20.05
N GLN A 199 1.64 0.54 -19.42
CA GLN A 199 1.72 0.38 -17.96
C GLN A 199 3.15 0.56 -17.46
N LEU A 200 4.14 0.04 -18.19
CA LEU A 200 5.54 0.17 -17.83
C LEU A 200 6.03 1.62 -17.96
N LYS A 201 5.58 2.34 -19.00
CA LYS A 201 5.86 3.76 -19.19
C LYS A 201 5.30 4.58 -18.03
N ARG A 202 4.02 4.38 -17.68
CA ARG A 202 3.37 5.03 -16.52
C ARG A 202 4.10 4.74 -15.21
N PHE A 203 4.53 3.49 -15.02
CA PHE A 203 5.32 3.11 -13.85
C PHE A 203 6.65 3.90 -13.76
N ARG A 204 7.39 4.02 -14.88
CA ARG A 204 8.63 4.82 -14.92
C ARG A 204 8.38 6.30 -14.63
N GLU A 205 7.25 6.84 -15.10
CA GLU A 205 6.86 8.22 -14.82
C GLU A 205 6.63 8.45 -13.31
N VAL A 206 5.93 7.53 -12.63
CA VAL A 206 5.72 7.59 -11.17
C VAL A 206 7.04 7.46 -10.42
N CYS A 207 7.91 6.54 -10.82
CA CYS A 207 9.23 6.37 -10.21
C CYS A 207 10.08 7.64 -10.32
N SER A 208 10.19 8.20 -11.53
CA SER A 208 10.92 9.45 -11.79
C SER A 208 10.33 10.63 -11.01
N SER A 209 9.00 10.69 -10.88
CA SER A 209 8.34 11.70 -10.05
C SER A 209 8.75 11.60 -8.57
N ALA A 210 8.75 10.40 -7.99
CA ALA A 210 9.15 10.20 -6.60
C ALA A 210 10.64 10.56 -6.36
N GLU A 211 11.51 10.26 -7.33
CA GLU A 211 12.91 10.68 -7.31
C GLU A 211 13.05 12.20 -7.35
N SER A 212 12.35 12.88 -8.27
CA SER A 212 12.36 14.34 -8.35
C SER A 212 11.87 14.99 -7.05
N MET A 213 10.81 14.47 -6.43
CA MET A 213 10.33 14.98 -5.14
C MET A 213 11.38 14.79 -4.03
N THR A 214 12.11 13.67 -4.04
CA THR A 214 13.18 13.40 -3.07
C THR A 214 14.34 14.38 -3.25
N ASN A 215 14.77 14.64 -4.48
CA ASN A 215 15.82 15.62 -4.77
C ASN A 215 15.41 17.04 -4.35
N ILE A 216 14.13 17.39 -4.50
CA ILE A 216 13.60 18.67 -4.03
C ILE A 216 13.70 18.75 -2.50
N LEU A 217 13.28 17.71 -1.78
CA LEU A 217 13.37 17.65 -0.31
C LEU A 217 14.80 17.80 0.19
N GLU A 218 15.75 17.10 -0.43
CA GLU A 218 17.18 17.20 -0.07
C GLU A 218 17.75 18.61 -0.28
N SER A 219 17.13 19.41 -1.14
CA SER A 219 17.51 20.82 -1.37
C SER A 219 16.76 21.83 -0.49
N MET A 220 15.80 21.39 0.32
CA MET A 220 15.06 22.27 1.23
C MET A 220 15.90 22.56 2.48
N GLU A 221 15.98 23.83 2.88
CA GLU A 221 16.63 24.21 4.14
C GLU A 221 15.81 23.78 5.36
N ASN A 222 14.48 23.91 5.29
CA ASN A 222 13.56 23.62 6.39
C ASN A 222 12.34 22.81 5.90
N PRO A 223 12.50 21.51 5.62
CA PRO A 223 11.39 20.67 5.17
C PRO A 223 10.35 20.46 6.29
N THR A 224 9.07 20.68 5.98
CA THR A 224 7.96 20.43 6.90
C THR A 224 7.55 18.94 6.91
N PRO A 225 6.85 18.45 7.95
CA PRO A 225 6.33 17.07 7.98
C PRO A 225 5.43 16.72 6.79
N HIS A 226 4.76 17.72 6.20
CA HIS A 226 3.96 17.55 4.98
C HIS A 226 4.82 17.12 3.77
N HIS A 227 6.00 17.74 3.59
CA HIS A 227 6.91 17.40 2.50
C HIS A 227 7.38 15.94 2.60
N TYR A 228 7.81 15.52 3.79
CA TYR A 228 8.21 14.13 4.04
C TYR A 228 7.05 13.17 3.78
N LEU A 229 5.86 13.45 4.31
CA LEU A 229 4.69 12.59 4.11
C LEU A 229 4.31 12.44 2.63
N ALA A 230 4.34 13.53 1.85
CA ALA A 230 4.06 13.49 0.42
C ALA A 230 5.05 12.58 -0.34
N ILE A 231 6.33 12.62 0.02
CA ILE A 231 7.37 11.78 -0.59
C ILE A 231 7.24 10.32 -0.16
N LEU A 232 6.92 10.07 1.11
CA LEU A 232 6.62 8.72 1.60
C LEU A 232 5.43 8.11 0.86
N LYS A 233 4.34 8.89 0.67
CA LYS A 233 3.19 8.49 -0.15
C LYS A 233 3.61 8.15 -1.57
N ALA A 234 4.46 8.99 -2.17
CA ALA A 234 4.92 8.82 -3.54
C ALA A 234 5.68 7.49 -3.72
N TRP A 235 6.66 7.23 -2.87
CA TRP A 235 7.42 5.97 -2.90
C TRP A 235 6.56 4.74 -2.60
N ALA A 236 5.65 4.83 -1.62
CA ALA A 236 4.72 3.74 -1.31
C ALA A 236 3.80 3.40 -2.50
N ASN A 237 3.38 4.43 -3.25
CA ASN A 237 2.59 4.26 -4.47
C ASN A 237 3.42 3.61 -5.59
N THR A 238 4.70 3.97 -5.75
CA THR A 238 5.62 3.31 -6.68
C THR A 238 5.69 1.80 -6.42
N CYS A 239 5.88 1.38 -5.16
CA CYS A 239 5.87 -0.06 -4.81
C CYS A 239 4.53 -0.72 -5.13
N LYS A 240 3.41 -0.06 -4.81
CA LYS A 240 2.07 -0.57 -5.08
C LYS A 240 1.84 -0.79 -6.57
N ILE A 241 2.18 0.18 -7.41
CA ILE A 241 2.07 0.08 -8.86
C ILE A 241 2.97 -1.04 -9.38
N ALA A 242 4.24 -1.09 -8.95
CA ALA A 242 5.17 -2.14 -9.36
C ALA A 242 4.61 -3.54 -9.07
N LYS A 243 3.97 -3.73 -7.92
CA LYS A 243 3.29 -4.98 -7.58
C LYS A 243 2.10 -5.27 -8.50
N LEU A 244 1.25 -4.28 -8.79
CA LEU A 244 0.08 -4.43 -9.65
C LEU A 244 0.44 -4.88 -11.07
N ILE A 245 1.57 -4.40 -11.62
CA ILE A 245 2.04 -4.78 -12.95
C ILE A 245 2.94 -6.02 -12.96
N GLY A 246 3.10 -6.70 -11.82
CA GLY A 246 3.96 -7.88 -11.68
C GLY A 246 5.46 -7.59 -11.85
N LYS A 247 5.89 -6.35 -11.63
CA LYS A 247 7.27 -5.88 -11.79
C LYS A 247 7.96 -5.49 -10.47
N SER A 248 7.48 -6.00 -9.35
CA SER A 248 8.02 -5.69 -8.01
C SER A 248 9.47 -6.12 -7.78
N LYS A 249 10.02 -7.03 -8.60
CA LYS A 249 11.41 -7.52 -8.54
C LYS A 249 12.39 -6.73 -9.41
N ARG A 250 11.96 -5.67 -10.08
CA ARG A 250 12.88 -4.86 -10.89
C ARG A 250 13.87 -4.12 -9.99
N ALA A 251 15.09 -3.92 -10.50
CA ALA A 251 16.16 -3.25 -9.76
C ALA A 251 15.81 -1.81 -9.32
N ASP A 252 14.97 -1.11 -10.08
CA ASP A 252 14.48 0.24 -9.75
C ASP A 252 13.45 0.27 -8.59
N VAL A 253 12.88 -0.89 -8.23
CA VAL A 253 11.91 -1.02 -7.12
C VAL A 253 12.56 -1.54 -5.84
N VAL A 254 13.61 -2.35 -5.99
CA VAL A 254 14.40 -2.89 -4.87
C VAL A 254 15.04 -1.72 -4.12
N GLY A 255 15.00 -1.75 -2.79
CA GLY A 255 15.54 -0.66 -1.97
C GLY A 255 14.57 0.49 -1.66
N ILE A 256 13.42 0.60 -2.34
CA ILE A 256 12.44 1.67 -2.05
C ILE A 256 11.97 1.64 -0.58
N PRO A 257 11.59 0.49 0.02
CA PRO A 257 11.16 0.47 1.43
C PRO A 257 12.24 0.92 2.43
N GLN A 258 13.50 0.63 2.13
CA GLN A 258 14.64 1.05 2.93
C GLN A 258 14.84 2.56 2.81
N ARG A 259 14.69 3.11 1.59
CA ARG A 259 14.69 4.55 1.35
C ARG A 259 13.56 5.25 2.10
N THR A 260 12.34 4.74 2.06
CA THR A 260 11.22 5.34 2.81
C THR A 260 11.45 5.29 4.32
N GLN A 261 12.06 4.23 4.84
CA GLN A 261 12.45 4.14 6.24
C GLN A 261 13.54 5.15 6.62
N LEU A 262 14.50 5.42 5.74
CA LEU A 262 15.50 6.47 5.92
C LEU A 262 14.85 7.86 5.97
N ILE A 263 13.96 8.16 5.01
CA ILE A 263 13.21 9.42 4.96
C ILE A 263 12.37 9.60 6.24
N LEU A 264 11.74 8.54 6.73
CA LEU A 264 10.99 8.57 8.00
C LEU A 264 11.89 8.93 9.19
N SER A 265 13.13 8.41 9.23
CA SER A 265 14.07 8.72 10.31
C SER A 265 14.58 10.16 10.29
N GLN A 266 14.44 10.86 9.17
CA GLN A 266 14.79 12.29 9.03
C GLN A 266 13.67 13.22 9.52
N MET A 267 12.45 12.72 9.77
CA MET A 267 11.30 13.55 10.15
C MET A 267 11.36 14.12 11.58
N GLY A 268 12.29 13.67 12.42
CA GLY A 268 12.47 14.16 13.79
C GLY A 268 12.35 13.07 14.85
N GLU A 269 12.01 13.48 16.07
CA GLU A 269 11.81 12.57 17.20
C GLU A 269 10.57 11.69 17.02
N GLU A 270 10.62 10.47 17.58
CA GLU A 270 9.60 9.43 17.39
C GLU A 270 8.18 9.88 17.79
N ASN A 271 8.06 10.82 18.74
CA ASN A 271 6.77 11.29 19.26
C ASN A 271 6.04 12.27 18.31
N ASP A 272 6.76 12.92 17.39
CA ASP A 272 6.19 13.93 16.49
C ASP A 272 5.78 13.34 15.13
N ILE A 273 6.17 12.10 14.85
CA ILE A 273 5.90 11.44 13.59
C ILE A 273 4.44 10.96 13.56
N SER A 274 3.69 11.45 12.56
CA SER A 274 2.29 11.06 12.39
C SER A 274 2.14 9.57 12.10
N VAL A 275 1.04 8.96 12.58
CA VAL A 275 0.68 7.57 12.27
C VAL A 275 0.56 7.34 10.76
N GLU A 276 0.19 8.38 10.01
CA GLU A 276 0.11 8.32 8.54
C GLU A 276 1.50 8.11 7.90
N ALA A 277 2.55 8.77 8.39
CA ALA A 277 3.90 8.58 7.87
C ALA A 277 4.40 7.14 8.08
N TYR A 278 4.20 6.58 9.27
CA TYR A 278 4.48 5.16 9.52
C TYR A 278 3.69 4.23 8.59
N ASN A 279 2.40 4.50 8.40
CA ASN A 279 1.56 3.72 7.51
C ASN A 279 2.08 3.69 6.07
N GLU A 280 2.58 4.81 5.54
CA GLU A 280 3.11 4.83 4.18
C GLU A 280 4.44 4.05 4.05
N VAL A 281 5.29 4.04 5.08
CA VAL A 281 6.48 3.15 5.11
C VAL A 281 6.09 1.68 5.18
N ILE A 282 5.14 1.30 6.06
CA ILE A 282 4.64 -0.07 6.14
C ILE A 282 4.00 -0.50 4.81
N LYS A 283 3.28 0.41 4.14
CA LYS A 283 2.71 0.18 2.81
C LYS A 283 3.80 -0.07 1.76
N ALA A 284 4.89 0.70 1.77
CA ALA A 284 6.04 0.47 0.89
C ALA A 284 6.62 -0.94 1.10
N TRP A 285 6.87 -1.33 2.37
CA TRP A 285 7.32 -2.69 2.70
C TRP A 285 6.32 -3.76 2.23
N ALA A 286 5.03 -3.61 2.52
CA ALA A 286 4.01 -4.57 2.15
C ALA A 286 3.96 -4.84 0.64
N HIS A 287 4.10 -3.78 -0.17
CA HIS A 287 4.06 -3.90 -1.63
C HIS A 287 5.42 -4.22 -2.28
N SER A 288 6.52 -4.20 -1.52
CA SER A 288 7.84 -4.60 -2.00
C SER A 288 7.91 -6.09 -2.36
N SER A 289 8.97 -6.48 -3.05
CA SER A 289 9.31 -7.90 -3.29
C SER A 289 10.34 -8.46 -2.31
N GLU A 290 10.71 -7.68 -1.29
CA GLU A 290 11.75 -8.03 -0.33
C GLU A 290 11.36 -9.29 0.46
N TYR A 291 12.36 -10.12 0.76
CA TYR A 291 12.12 -11.38 1.48
C TYR A 291 11.65 -11.11 2.92
N LEU A 292 12.30 -10.17 3.61
CA LEU A 292 12.04 -9.81 5.02
C LEU A 292 10.95 -8.73 5.18
N ARG A 293 10.07 -8.56 4.19
CA ARG A 293 9.13 -7.43 4.20
C ARG A 293 8.17 -7.46 5.39
N GLY A 294 7.81 -8.64 5.89
CA GLY A 294 6.95 -8.80 7.06
C GLY A 294 7.68 -8.39 8.33
N THR A 295 8.88 -8.94 8.54
CA THR A 295 9.74 -8.60 9.67
C THR A 295 10.13 -7.12 9.71
N MET A 296 10.48 -6.51 8.56
CA MET A 296 10.87 -5.10 8.52
C MET A 296 9.67 -4.16 8.71
N ALA A 297 8.53 -4.46 8.11
CA ALA A 297 7.28 -3.74 8.38
C ALA A 297 6.90 -3.79 9.87
N GLU A 298 7.12 -4.92 10.53
CA GLU A 298 6.84 -5.10 11.96
C GLU A 298 7.70 -4.18 12.83
N GLN A 299 8.98 -3.99 12.49
CA GLN A 299 9.86 -3.07 13.21
C GLN A 299 9.36 -1.63 13.15
N VAL A 300 8.87 -1.20 11.98
CA VAL A 300 8.27 0.13 11.79
C VAL A 300 6.93 0.22 12.54
N PHE A 301 6.10 -0.82 12.46
CA PHE A 301 4.79 -0.86 13.12
C PHE A 301 4.88 -0.77 14.65
N ARG A 302 5.90 -1.37 15.27
CA ARG A 302 6.11 -1.33 16.74
C ARG A 302 6.34 0.07 17.30
N LYS A 303 6.75 1.02 16.45
CA LYS A 303 6.94 2.42 16.80
C LYS A 303 5.64 3.20 16.91
N ILE A 304 4.53 2.65 16.39
CA ILE A 304 3.22 3.31 16.45
C ILE A 304 2.59 3.08 17.83
N GLN A 305 2.45 4.14 18.62
CA GLN A 305 1.82 4.07 19.95
C GLN A 305 0.33 3.71 19.87
N PHE A 306 -0.41 4.37 18.97
CA PHE A 306 -1.86 4.20 18.78
C PHE A 306 -2.17 3.75 17.35
N PRO A 307 -2.05 2.44 17.03
CA PRO A 307 -2.35 1.96 15.70
C PRO A 307 -3.83 2.15 15.35
N THR A 308 -4.08 2.41 14.07
CA THR A 308 -5.42 2.50 13.44
C THR A 308 -5.77 1.17 12.76
N GLY A 309 -7.04 0.98 12.38
CA GLY A 309 -7.41 -0.17 11.53
C GLY A 309 -6.63 -0.22 10.21
N LYS A 310 -6.34 0.95 9.60
CA LYS A 310 -5.45 1.05 8.42
C LYS A 310 -4.05 0.50 8.73
N SER A 311 -3.48 0.85 9.87
CA SER A 311 -2.15 0.38 10.31
C SER A 311 -2.12 -1.15 10.44
N LEU A 312 -3.13 -1.74 11.09
CA LEU A 312 -3.23 -3.19 11.28
C LEU A 312 -3.38 -3.94 9.95
N ARG A 313 -4.23 -3.44 9.04
CA ARG A 313 -4.37 -4.02 7.69
C ARG A 313 -3.07 -4.00 6.89
N LEU A 314 -2.30 -2.92 7.00
CA LEU A 314 -1.02 -2.81 6.28
C LEU A 314 0.02 -3.81 6.81
N ILE A 315 0.14 -3.98 8.13
CA ILE A 315 1.07 -4.97 8.70
C ILE A 315 0.61 -6.40 8.45
N MET A 316 -0.71 -6.67 8.50
CA MET A 316 -1.29 -7.95 8.06
C MET A 316 -0.87 -8.28 6.63
N ARG A 317 -0.99 -7.30 5.73
CA ARG A 317 -0.63 -7.44 4.32
C ARG A 317 0.86 -7.66 4.09
N ALA A 318 1.72 -6.97 4.85
CA ALA A 318 3.15 -7.18 4.79
C ALA A 318 3.54 -8.61 5.17
N HIS A 319 2.97 -9.14 6.26
CA HIS A 319 3.18 -10.53 6.66
C HIS A 319 2.58 -11.51 5.66
N ALA A 320 1.30 -11.39 5.32
CA ALA A 320 0.61 -12.30 4.41
C ALA A 320 1.32 -12.50 3.06
N TRP A 321 1.98 -11.45 2.55
CA TRP A 321 2.73 -11.50 1.29
C TRP A 321 4.23 -11.77 1.46
N SER A 322 4.72 -11.91 2.70
CA SER A 322 6.07 -12.37 2.97
C SER A 322 6.16 -13.89 2.85
N ASN A 323 7.27 -14.38 2.32
CA ASN A 323 7.55 -15.82 2.22
C ASN A 323 8.23 -16.35 3.50
N GLU A 324 8.00 -15.70 4.65
CA GLU A 324 8.56 -16.09 5.94
C GLU A 324 7.72 -17.23 6.55
N GLY A 325 8.34 -18.25 7.14
CA GLY A 325 7.62 -19.47 7.56
C GLY A 325 6.54 -19.26 8.64
N ARG A 326 6.56 -18.13 9.36
CA ARG A 326 5.56 -17.77 10.39
C ARG A 326 4.65 -16.60 9.97
N SER A 327 4.71 -16.20 8.71
CA SER A 327 4.05 -14.98 8.26
C SER A 327 2.53 -15.03 8.39
N ALA A 328 1.90 -16.15 8.00
CA ALA A 328 0.45 -16.34 8.17
C ALA A 328 0.01 -16.28 9.64
N PHE A 329 0.84 -16.79 10.55
CA PHE A 329 0.59 -16.69 11.98
C PHE A 329 0.62 -15.23 12.47
N HIS A 330 1.62 -14.45 12.05
CA HIS A 330 1.70 -13.03 12.39
C HIS A 330 0.54 -12.22 11.80
N ALA A 331 0.19 -12.44 10.54
CA ALA A 331 -0.98 -11.80 9.92
C ALA A 331 -2.27 -12.11 10.68
N THR A 332 -2.49 -13.38 11.04
CA THR A 332 -3.65 -13.80 11.85
C THR A 332 -3.62 -13.18 13.25
N GLY A 333 -2.46 -13.08 13.88
CA GLY A 333 -2.30 -12.45 15.20
C GLY A 333 -2.71 -10.97 15.18
N HIS A 334 -2.31 -10.22 14.15
CA HIS A 334 -2.72 -8.83 13.95
C HIS A 334 -4.21 -8.69 13.65
N PHE A 335 -4.78 -9.60 12.85
CA PHE A 335 -6.23 -9.65 12.63
C PHE A 335 -7.00 -9.90 13.94
N MET A 336 -6.59 -10.87 14.76
CA MET A 336 -7.23 -11.13 16.05
C MET A 336 -7.04 -9.97 17.05
N ARG A 337 -5.94 -9.22 16.95
CA ARG A 337 -5.77 -7.97 17.70
C ARG A 337 -6.77 -6.92 17.23
N MET A 338 -6.97 -6.78 15.93
CA MET A 338 -7.94 -5.86 15.33
C MET A 338 -9.36 -6.18 15.82
N MET A 339 -9.79 -7.45 15.76
CA MET A 339 -11.11 -7.88 16.25
C MET A 339 -11.34 -7.60 17.74
N ARG A 340 -10.34 -7.86 18.60
CA ARG A 340 -10.43 -7.54 20.04
C ARG A 340 -10.57 -6.05 20.32
N LEU A 341 -9.91 -5.20 19.52
CA LEU A 341 -10.06 -3.75 19.67
C LEU A 341 -11.44 -3.26 19.21
N LEU A 342 -12.00 -3.89 18.17
CA LEU A 342 -13.38 -3.64 17.74
C LEU A 342 -14.38 -4.03 18.84
N GLU A 343 -14.22 -5.21 19.45
CA GLU A 343 -15.04 -5.66 20.59
C GLU A 343 -14.92 -4.71 21.80
N ALA A 344 -13.77 -4.06 21.96
CA ALA A 344 -13.55 -3.03 22.98
C ALA A 344 -14.16 -1.66 22.61
N GLY A 345 -14.91 -1.55 21.51
CA GLY A 345 -15.62 -0.34 21.09
C GLY A 345 -14.84 0.57 20.14
N ARG A 346 -13.69 0.14 19.59
CA ARG A 346 -12.98 0.91 18.56
C ARG A 346 -13.52 0.61 17.17
N GLU A 347 -14.48 1.40 16.71
CA GLU A 347 -15.12 1.25 15.40
C GLU A 347 -14.13 1.36 14.22
N ASP A 348 -13.03 2.12 14.37
CA ASP A 348 -11.99 2.24 13.34
C ASP A 348 -11.24 0.93 13.04
N MET A 349 -11.48 -0.11 13.84
CA MET A 349 -10.89 -1.45 13.71
C MET A 349 -11.77 -2.42 12.92
N GLU A 350 -12.93 -2.01 12.43
CA GLU A 350 -13.75 -2.89 11.62
C GLU A 350 -12.99 -3.34 10.35
N PRO A 351 -12.91 -4.66 10.06
CA PRO A 351 -12.41 -5.14 8.78
C PRO A 351 -13.22 -4.52 7.65
N SER A 352 -12.58 -3.67 6.84
CA SER A 352 -13.32 -2.79 5.93
C SER A 352 -13.80 -3.49 4.66
N SER A 353 -13.24 -4.65 4.31
CA SER A 353 -13.66 -5.40 3.13
C SER A 353 -13.40 -6.90 3.26
N ILE A 354 -14.07 -7.67 2.41
CA ILE A 354 -13.80 -9.10 2.20
C ILE A 354 -12.32 -9.38 1.88
N ASP A 355 -11.58 -8.40 1.33
CA ASP A 355 -10.16 -8.55 1.00
C ASP A 355 -9.28 -8.86 2.22
N ASP A 356 -9.66 -8.38 3.41
CA ASP A 356 -8.92 -8.65 4.64
C ASP A 356 -8.97 -10.15 5.00
N TYR A 357 -10.08 -10.81 4.69
CA TYR A 357 -10.25 -12.25 4.87
C TYR A 357 -9.58 -13.06 3.75
N HIS A 358 -9.72 -12.61 2.49
CA HIS A 358 -8.96 -13.19 1.37
C HIS A 358 -7.47 -13.20 1.64
N LEU A 359 -6.96 -12.10 2.21
CA LEU A 359 -5.55 -11.97 2.57
C LEU A 359 -5.10 -13.05 3.57
N LEU A 360 -5.94 -13.39 4.56
CA LEU A 360 -5.63 -14.44 5.53
C LEU A 360 -5.73 -15.84 4.92
N CYS A 361 -6.75 -16.11 4.10
CA CYS A 361 -6.91 -17.38 3.39
C CYS A 361 -5.70 -17.64 2.47
N ASP A 362 -5.29 -16.63 1.69
CA ASP A 362 -4.11 -16.68 0.83
C ASP A 362 -2.83 -16.91 1.65
N ALA A 363 -2.65 -16.17 2.75
CA ALA A 363 -1.50 -16.33 3.63
C ALA A 363 -1.35 -17.77 4.18
N TRP A 364 -2.43 -18.35 4.70
CA TRP A 364 -2.41 -19.74 5.19
C TRP A 364 -2.24 -20.75 4.06
N THR A 365 -2.81 -20.49 2.89
CA THR A 365 -2.61 -21.33 1.70
C THR A 365 -1.12 -21.39 1.33
N MET A 366 -0.44 -20.25 1.39
CA MET A 366 0.98 -20.12 1.06
C MET A 366 1.92 -20.62 2.17
N ALA A 367 1.51 -20.58 3.43
CA ALA A 367 2.34 -20.99 4.57
C ALA A 367 2.73 -22.47 4.54
N GLY A 368 1.84 -23.35 4.04
CA GLY A 368 2.10 -24.79 3.96
C GLY A 368 2.28 -25.48 5.32
N ASP A 369 1.90 -24.85 6.44
CA ASP A 369 1.93 -25.46 7.77
C ASP A 369 0.89 -26.59 7.88
N LYS A 370 1.20 -27.64 8.65
CA LYS A 370 0.31 -28.79 8.88
C LYS A 370 -1.08 -28.39 9.41
N ASN A 371 -1.17 -27.28 10.13
CA ASN A 371 -2.42 -26.77 10.70
C ASN A 371 -3.11 -25.74 9.79
N SER A 372 -2.53 -25.38 8.64
CA SER A 372 -3.09 -24.33 7.76
C SER A 372 -4.53 -24.63 7.35
N SER A 373 -4.86 -25.89 7.09
CA SER A 373 -6.23 -26.32 6.75
C SER A 373 -7.26 -25.96 7.83
N SER A 374 -6.93 -26.25 9.09
CA SER A 374 -7.78 -25.90 10.23
C SER A 374 -7.87 -24.38 10.41
N LYS A 375 -6.78 -23.65 10.18
CA LYS A 375 -6.75 -22.19 10.31
C LYS A 375 -7.56 -21.48 9.23
N VAL A 376 -7.47 -21.90 7.96
CA VAL A 376 -8.32 -21.37 6.88
C VAL A 376 -9.80 -21.64 7.18
N TYR A 377 -10.12 -22.84 7.68
CA TYR A 377 -11.49 -23.16 8.08
C TYR A 377 -12.00 -22.22 9.20
N THR A 378 -11.17 -21.90 10.19
CA THR A 378 -11.52 -20.88 11.21
C THR A 378 -11.79 -19.51 10.59
N VAL A 379 -11.01 -19.07 9.60
CA VAL A 379 -11.26 -17.81 8.89
C VAL A 379 -12.63 -17.84 8.21
N LEU A 380 -12.99 -18.94 7.52
CA LEU A 380 -14.31 -19.11 6.92
C LEU A 380 -15.45 -19.06 7.95
N GLN A 381 -15.28 -19.69 9.11
CA GLN A 381 -16.26 -19.63 10.19
C GLN A 381 -16.45 -18.21 10.73
N ILE A 382 -15.37 -17.43 10.87
CA ILE A 382 -15.47 -16.03 11.28
C ILE A 382 -16.28 -15.22 10.26
N MET A 383 -16.02 -15.42 8.96
CA MET A 383 -16.79 -14.77 7.89
C MET A 383 -18.27 -15.16 7.91
N SER A 384 -18.60 -16.45 8.06
CA SER A 384 -19.99 -16.92 8.19
C SER A 384 -20.68 -16.30 9.41
N ASN A 385 -20.01 -16.28 10.56
CA ASN A 385 -20.55 -15.66 11.77
C ASN A 385 -20.77 -14.15 11.60
N ALA A 386 -19.90 -13.45 10.86
CA ALA A 386 -20.07 -12.04 10.55
C ALA A 386 -21.28 -11.81 9.62
N PHE A 387 -21.45 -12.66 8.61
CA PHE A 387 -22.59 -12.64 7.71
C PHE A 387 -23.91 -12.87 8.46
N ASP A 388 -23.96 -13.86 9.37
CA ASP A 388 -25.13 -14.17 10.19
C ASP A 388 -25.50 -13.04 11.15
N LYS A 389 -24.52 -12.21 11.55
CA LYS A 389 -24.72 -10.97 12.33
C LYS A 389 -25.22 -9.79 11.50
N GLY A 390 -25.43 -9.95 10.20
CA GLY A 390 -25.94 -8.92 9.30
C GLY A 390 -24.87 -8.19 8.48
N HIS A 391 -23.58 -8.56 8.59
CA HIS A 391 -22.53 -7.99 7.74
C HIS A 391 -22.53 -8.68 6.37
N THR A 392 -23.49 -8.32 5.52
CA THR A 392 -23.75 -8.97 4.22
C THR A 392 -22.56 -8.94 3.27
N ASP A 393 -21.68 -7.95 3.41
CA ASP A 393 -20.51 -7.73 2.55
C ASP A 393 -19.34 -8.69 2.87
N ILE A 394 -19.42 -9.45 3.98
CA ILE A 394 -18.37 -10.34 4.48
C ILE A 394 -18.70 -11.83 4.21
N ARG A 395 -19.62 -12.11 3.28
CA ARG A 395 -19.96 -13.50 2.92
C ARG A 395 -18.76 -14.23 2.29
N PRO A 396 -18.40 -15.45 2.72
CA PRO A 396 -17.41 -16.26 2.03
C PRO A 396 -17.75 -16.44 0.55
N ASP A 397 -16.80 -16.12 -0.33
CA ASP A 397 -16.95 -16.18 -1.78
C ASP A 397 -16.16 -17.35 -2.39
N LEU A 398 -16.25 -17.48 -3.72
CA LEU A 398 -15.57 -18.55 -4.46
C LEU A 398 -14.05 -18.55 -4.22
N ARG A 399 -13.43 -17.37 -4.06
CA ARG A 399 -11.99 -17.25 -3.80
C ARG A 399 -11.63 -17.85 -2.44
N CYS A 400 -12.39 -17.54 -1.39
CA CYS A 400 -12.19 -18.12 -0.07
C CYS A 400 -12.23 -19.65 -0.09
N TYR A 401 -13.25 -20.23 -0.73
CA TYR A 401 -13.41 -21.68 -0.83
C TYR A 401 -12.31 -22.33 -1.66
N ARG A 402 -11.87 -21.69 -2.75
CA ARG A 402 -10.74 -22.15 -3.55
C ARG A 402 -9.46 -22.24 -2.71
N ASP A 403 -9.13 -21.20 -1.96
CA ASP A 403 -7.94 -21.15 -1.11
C ASP A 403 -8.01 -22.23 -0.01
N ALA A 404 -9.18 -22.42 0.59
CA ALA A 404 -9.42 -23.50 1.55
C ALA A 404 -9.20 -24.90 0.95
N LEU A 405 -9.76 -25.17 -0.24
CA LEU A 405 -9.61 -26.46 -0.92
C LEU A 405 -8.14 -26.72 -1.33
N ILE A 406 -7.43 -25.71 -1.81
CA ILE A 406 -5.99 -25.81 -2.11
C ILE A 406 -5.20 -26.12 -0.83
N THR A 407 -5.53 -25.43 0.27
CA THR A 407 -4.86 -25.66 1.56
C THR A 407 -5.12 -27.07 2.09
N MET A 408 -6.36 -27.55 1.96
CA MET A 408 -6.75 -28.89 2.41
C MET A 408 -6.15 -29.99 1.53
N SER A 409 -6.03 -29.79 0.21
CA SER A 409 -5.44 -30.79 -0.69
C SER A 409 -3.94 -30.95 -0.48
N ARG A 410 -3.23 -29.88 -0.09
CA ARG A 410 -1.81 -29.91 0.29
C ARG A 410 -1.54 -30.70 1.58
N ARG A 411 -2.57 -31.06 2.35
CA ARG A 411 -2.45 -31.86 3.58
C ARG A 411 -2.14 -33.33 3.34
N GLN A 412 -1.99 -33.77 2.09
CA GLN A 412 -1.73 -35.18 1.78
C GLN A 412 -0.37 -35.65 2.36
N ASN A 413 -0.47 -36.57 3.33
CA ASN A 413 0.57 -37.48 3.84
C ASN A 413 1.68 -36.85 4.73
N VAL A 414 1.32 -36.39 5.93
CA VAL A 414 2.27 -36.28 7.06
C VAL A 414 1.87 -37.22 8.18
#